data_AF-A0A6B3HQE3-F1
#
_entry.id   AF-A0A6B3HQE3-F1
#
_cell.length_a   1.000
_cell.length_b   1.000
_cell.length_c   1.000
_cell.angle_alpha   90.00
_cell.angle_beta   90.00
_cell.angle_gamma   90.00
#
_symmetry.space_group_name_H-M   'P 1'
#
loop_
_entity.id
_entity.type
_entity.pdbx_description
1 polymer ?
#
loop_
_entity_poly.entity_id
_entity_poly.type
_entity_poly.pdbx_seq_one_letter_code
_entity_poly.pdbx_strand_id
1 'polypeptide(L)' 'MNFLLLGPLSVRLNGREVHVSAPRQRVVMAALLLNANRVISVDRITEYVWDGAPPPSAAATVRTYVMRL' A
#
# COMPACT_ATOMS: atom_id res chain seq x y z
N MET A 1 2.74 -15.83 5.01
CA MET A 1 2.42 -14.40 5.26
C MET A 1 1.02 -14.18 4.73
N ASN A 2 0.11 -13.66 5.55
CA ASN A 2 -1.31 -13.57 5.21
C ASN A 2 -1.76 -12.10 5.30
N PHE A 3 -2.64 -11.71 4.39
CA PHE A 3 -3.22 -10.37 4.35
C PHE A 3 -4.73 -10.46 4.42
N LEU A 4 -5.34 -9.64 5.27
CA LEU A 4 -6.78 -9.57 5.44
C LEU A 4 -7.24 -8.20 4.95
N LEU A 5 -8.10 -8.17 3.92
CA LEU A 5 -8.61 -6.94 3.31
C LEU A 5 -10.13 -6.75 3.43
N LEU A 6 -10.89 -7.81 3.76
CA LEU A 6 -12.35 -7.76 3.89
C LEU A 6 -12.77 -7.20 5.26
N GLY A 7 -12.31 -5.99 5.55
CA GLY A 7 -12.32 -5.35 6.87
C GLY A 7 -11.12 -4.41 7.00
N PRO A 8 -10.73 -4.01 8.22
CA PRO A 8 -9.48 -3.29 8.44
C PRO A 8 -8.29 -4.07 7.86
N LEU A 9 -7.39 -3.39 7.15
CA LEU A 9 -6.19 -4.03 6.60
C LEU A 9 -5.31 -4.56 7.74
N SER A 10 -5.18 -5.88 7.82
CA SER A 10 -4.29 -6.57 8.76
C SER A 10 -3.28 -7.45 8.04
N VAL A 11 -2.04 -7.43 8.51
CA VAL A 11 -0.95 -8.27 8.01
C VAL A 11 -0.59 -9.28 9.10
N ARG A 12 -0.44 -10.55 8.72
CA ARG A 12 0.02 -11.61 9.63
C ARG A 12 1.28 -12.27 9.10
N LEU A 13 2.34 -12.24 9.89
CA LEU A 13 3.60 -12.92 9.62
C LEU A 13 3.79 -14.02 10.67
N ASN A 14 3.94 -15.27 10.24
CA ASN A 14 4.08 -16.44 11.12
C ASN A 14 2.99 -16.50 12.22
N GLY A 15 1.76 -16.16 11.85
CA GLY A 15 0.61 -16.16 12.76
C GLY A 15 0.50 -14.94 13.69
N ARG A 16 1.49 -14.04 13.72
CA ARG A 16 1.47 -12.80 14.52
C ARG A 16 1.04 -11.61 13.67
N GLU A 17 0.23 -10.72 14.25
CA GLU A 17 -0.19 -9.49 13.60
C GLU A 17 0.98 -8.50 13.52
N VAL A 18 1.17 -7.92 12.34
CA VAL A 18 2.15 -6.89 12.05
C VAL A 18 1.40 -5.60 11.75
N HIS A 19 1.65 -4.57 12.54
CA HIS A 19 0.92 -3.32 12.43
C HIS A 19 1.61 -2.38 11.44
N VAL A 20 0.90 -2.01 10.37
CA VAL A 20 1.35 -0.97 9.42
C VAL A 20 0.79 0.35 9.91
N SER A 21 1.61 1.12 10.63
CA SER A 21 1.17 2.30 11.39
C SER A 21 0.74 3.47 10.50
N ALA A 22 1.39 3.69 9.35
CA ALA A 22 1.08 4.84 8.50
C ALA A 22 -0.16 4.58 7.61
N PRO A 23 -1.20 5.43 7.67
CA PRO A 23 -2.42 5.26 6.86
C PRO A 23 -2.15 5.15 5.37
N ARG A 24 -1.21 5.95 4.84
CA ARG A 24 -0.87 5.91 3.40
C ARG A 24 -0.07 4.69 3.00
N GLN A 25 0.76 4.14 3.88
CA GLN A 25 1.43 2.85 3.62
C GLN A 25 0.40 1.72 3.52
N ARG A 26 -0.66 1.75 4.34
CA ARG A 26 -1.76 0.80 4.23
C ARG A 26 -2.47 0.88 2.88
N VAL A 27 -2.69 2.09 2.36
CA VAL A 27 -3.30 2.26 1.02
C VAL A 27 -2.39 1.73 -0.08
N VAL A 28 -1.07 2.00 -0.02
CA VAL A 28 -0.11 1.42 -0.97
C VAL A 28 -0.12 -0.10 -0.91
N MET A 29 -0.04 -0.67 0.29
CA MET A 29 -0.12 -2.12 0.49
C MET A 29 -1.42 -2.70 -0.09
N ALA A 30 -2.56 -2.08 0.20
CA ALA A 30 -3.85 -2.52 -0.33
C ALA A 30 -3.89 -2.45 -1.87
N ALA A 31 -3.36 -1.38 -2.48
CA ALA A 31 -3.28 -1.25 -3.93
C ALA A 31 -2.42 -2.35 -4.57
N LEU A 32 -1.30 -2.73 -3.94
CA LEU A 32 -0.46 -3.84 -4.36
C LEU A 32 -1.16 -5.19 -4.19
N LEU A 33 -1.86 -5.40 -3.08
CA LEU A 33 -2.58 -6.66 -2.80
C LEU A 33 -3.79 -6.86 -3.72
N LEU A 34 -4.52 -5.79 -4.06
CA LEU A 34 -5.60 -5.82 -5.04
C LEU A 34 -5.11 -6.15 -6.46
N ASN A 35 -3.84 -5.85 -6.75
CA ASN A 35 -3.18 -6.16 -8.00
C ASN A 35 -2.09 -7.23 -7.82
N ALA A 36 -2.27 -8.15 -6.87
CA ALA A 36 -1.27 -9.17 -6.56
C ALA A 36 -0.87 -9.95 -7.82
N ASN A 37 0.42 -10.21 -7.96
CA ASN A 37 1.04 -10.88 -9.12
C ASN A 37 0.92 -10.12 -10.45
N ARG A 38 0.60 -8.82 -10.42
CA ARG A 38 0.59 -7.95 -11.60
C ARG A 38 1.48 -6.73 -11.39
N VAL A 39 2.08 -6.25 -12.48
CA VAL A 39 2.81 -4.98 -12.47
C VAL A 39 1.80 -3.84 -12.42
N ILE A 40 2.03 -2.90 -11.50
CA ILE A 40 1.27 -1.65 -11.38
C ILE A 40 2.26 -0.47 -11.41
N SER A 41 1.96 0.52 -12.25
CA SER A 41 2.77 1.74 -12.38
C SER A 41 2.70 2.58 -11.11
N VAL A 42 3.77 3.32 -10.81
CA VAL A 42 3.80 4.30 -9.70
C VAL A 42 2.65 5.30 -9.82
N ASP A 43 2.37 5.81 -11.02
CA ASP A 43 1.31 6.81 -11.25
C ASP A 43 -0.05 6.29 -10.81
N ARG A 44 -0.39 5.06 -11.20
CA ARG A 44 -1.62 4.38 -10.75
C ARG A 44 -1.70 4.22 -9.23
N ILE A 45 -0.57 3.94 -8.56
CA ILE A 45 -0.54 3.90 -7.08
C ILE A 45 -0.78 5.30 -6.51
N THR A 46 -0.21 6.35 -7.11
CA THR A 46 -0.42 7.72 -6.65
C THR A 46 -1.89 8.15 -6.79
N GLU A 47 -2.59 7.71 -7.84
CA GLU A 47 -4.03 7.95 -7.98
C GLU A 47 -4.82 7.34 -6.81
N TYR A 48 -4.50 6.10 -6.40
CA TYR A 48 -5.18 5.46 -5.27
C TYR A 48 -4.88 6.10 -3.91
N VAL A 49 -3.65 6.56 -3.70
CA VAL A 49 -3.23 7.11 -2.40
C VAL A 49 -3.75 8.53 -2.17
N TRP A 50 -3.95 9.29 -3.25
CA TRP A 50 -4.38 10.70 -3.21
C TRP A 50 -5.73 10.98 -3.89
N ASP A 51 -6.46 9.94 -4.28
CA ASP A 51 -7.78 10.05 -4.91
C ASP A 51 -7.79 10.99 -6.13
N GLY A 52 -6.77 10.83 -7.00
CA GLY A 52 -6.62 11.65 -8.21
C GLY A 52 -6.04 13.06 -8.01
N ALA A 53 -5.73 13.48 -6.77
CA ALA A 53 -5.09 14.77 -6.47
C ALA A 53 -3.67 14.63 -5.87
N PRO A 54 -2.71 13.97 -6.56
CA PRO A 54 -1.38 13.77 -6.03
C PRO A 54 -0.56 15.08 -5.99
N PRO A 55 0.23 15.32 -4.93
CA PRO A 55 1.22 16.40 -4.93
C PRO A 55 2.37 16.07 -5.90
N PRO A 56 3.19 17.06 -6.30
CA PRO A 56 4.33 16.84 -7.18
C PRO A 56 5.34 15.79 -6.66
N SER A 57 5.43 15.63 -5.33
CA SER A 57 6.31 14.66 -4.66
C SER A 57 5.69 13.28 -4.42
N ALA A 58 4.48 13.02 -4.96
CA ALA A 58 3.74 11.78 -4.71
C ALA A 58 4.53 10.53 -5.13
N ALA A 59 5.15 10.54 -6.31
CA ALA A 59 5.92 9.41 -6.80
C ALA A 59 7.11 9.06 -5.89
N ALA A 60 7.84 10.07 -5.39
CA ALA A 60 8.95 9.87 -4.44
C ALA A 60 8.45 9.34 -3.10
N THR A 61 7.29 9.82 -2.65
CA THR A 61 6.63 9.36 -1.42
C THR A 61 6.18 7.90 -1.55
N VAL A 62 5.59 7.51 -2.68
CA VAL A 62 5.19 6.11 -2.95
C VAL A 62 6.41 5.19 -2.91
N ARG A 63 7.52 5.54 -3.57
CA ARG A 63 8.77 4.76 -3.52
C ARG A 63 9.24 4.57 -2.07
N THR A 64 9.18 5.63 -1.26
CA THR A 64 9.54 5.56 0.17
C THR A 64 8.61 4.63 0.95
N TYR A 65 7.32 4.62 0.64
CA TYR A 65 6.38 3.70 1.26
C TYR A 65 6.66 2.26 0.86
N VAL A 66 6.85 1.97 -0.43
CA VAL A 66 7.20 0.63 -0.92
C VAL A 66 8.48 0.10 -0.28
N MET A 67 9.51 0.93 -0.11
CA MET A 67 10.77 0.54 0.56
C MET A 67 10.61 0.23 2.06
N ARG A 68 9.50 0.64 2.68
CA ARG A 68 9.23 0.47 4.12
C ARG A 68 8.19 -0.62 4.41
N LEU A 69 7.59 -1.22 3.38
CA LEU A 69 6.68 -2.37 3.50
C LEU A 69 7.49 -3.66 3.66
#